data_AF-A0A519IE19-F1
#
_entry.id   AF-A0A519IE19-F1
#
_cell.length_a   1.000
_cell.length_b   1.000
_cell.length_c   1.000
_cell.angle_alpha   90.00
_cell.angle_beta   90.00
_cell.angle_gamma   90.00
#
_symmetry.space_group_name_H-M   'P 1'
#
loop_
_entity.id
_entity.type
_entity.pdbx_description
1 polymer ?
#
loop_
_entity_poly.entity_id
_entity_poly.type
_entity_poly.pdbx_seq_one_letter_code
_entity_poly.pdbx_strand_id
1 'polypeptide(L)' 'MLLLPLVQRALRLGRPGRCWLQADGVITLGFDEEGLCSEDDELASLRERLAVLDAKLVCKSGEGRTEFILELTS' A
#
# COMPACT_ATOMS: atom_id res chain seq x y z
N MET A 1 7.54 -8.46 -7.60
CA MET A 1 7.61 -7.90 -6.23
C MET A 1 6.78 -6.62 -6.16
N LEU A 2 5.79 -6.55 -5.26
CA LEU A 2 4.85 -5.42 -5.12
C LEU A 2 5.06 -4.57 -3.85
N LEU A 3 5.59 -5.18 -2.77
CA LEU A 3 5.77 -4.50 -1.48
C LEU A 3 6.89 -3.45 -1.51
N LEU A 4 8.04 -3.76 -2.13
CA LEU A 4 9.17 -2.84 -2.19
C LEU A 4 8.82 -1.51 -2.89
N PRO A 5 8.13 -1.50 -4.05
CA PRO A 5 7.63 -0.26 -4.65
C PRO A 5 6.77 0.58 -3.69
N LEU A 6 5.84 -0.04 -2.96
CA LEU A 6 5.00 0.67 -2.00
C LEU A 6 5.82 1.31 -0.86
N VAL A 7 6.84 0.60 -0.35
CA VAL A 7 7.75 1.15 0.66
C VAL A 7 8.56 2.33 0.10
N GLN A 8 9.11 2.19 -1.10
CA GLN A 8 9.88 3.27 -1.74
C GLN A 8 9.01 4.51 -1.97
N ARG A 9 7.77 4.30 -2.42
CA ARG A 9 6.79 5.37 -2.62
C ARG A 9 6.44 6.08 -1.31
N ALA A 10 6.16 5.34 -0.24
CA ALA A 10 5.89 5.90 1.08
C ALA A 10 7.04 6.79 1.59
N LEU A 11 8.30 6.34 1.42
CA LEU A 11 9.49 7.11 1.80
C LEU A 11 9.78 8.31 0.89
N ARG A 12 9.22 8.35 -0.33
CA ARG A 12 9.31 9.50 -1.23
C ARG A 12 8.30 10.58 -0.86
N LEU A 13 7.10 10.18 -0.48
CA LEU A 13 5.98 11.08 -0.18
C LEU A 13 6.02 11.61 1.24
N GLY A 14 6.58 10.84 2.16
CA GLY A 14 6.58 11.12 3.58
C GLY A 14 7.86 10.68 4.28
N ARG A 15 7.85 10.68 5.61
CA ARG A 15 8.95 10.20 6.45
C ARG A 15 8.42 9.36 7.63
N PRO A 16 7.73 8.23 7.35
CA PRO A 16 7.16 7.40 8.40
C PRO A 16 8.27 6.87 9.31
N GLY A 17 8.02 6.86 10.62
CA GLY A 17 8.94 6.37 11.63
C GLY A 17 8.88 4.85 11.81
N ARG A 18 7.76 4.23 11.42
CA ARG A 18 7.49 2.80 11.54
C ARG A 18 6.79 2.29 10.29
N CYS A 19 7.15 1.07 9.92
CA CYS A 19 6.50 0.28 8.87
C CYS A 19 6.20 -1.10 9.45
N TRP A 20 5.02 -1.64 9.14
CA TRP A 20 4.65 -3.00 9.53
C TRP A 20 4.02 -3.75 8.37
N LEU A 21 4.11 -5.08 8.45
CA LEU A 21 3.50 -6.01 7.52
C LEU A 21 2.65 -7.01 8.30
N GLN A 22 1.39 -7.16 7.92
CA GLN A 22 0.47 -8.12 8.50
C GLN A 22 -0.15 -8.99 7.41
N ALA A 23 -0.36 -10.27 7.71
CA ALA A 23 -1.06 -11.22 6.84
C ALA A 23 -2.12 -11.96 7.65
N ASP A 24 -3.39 -11.69 7.39
CA ASP A 24 -4.54 -12.31 8.04
C ASP A 24 -5.74 -12.35 7.07
N GLY A 25 -5.71 -13.29 6.12
CA GLY A 25 -6.66 -13.35 4.99
C GLY A 25 -6.46 -12.27 3.91
N VAL A 26 -5.80 -11.16 4.25
CA VAL A 26 -5.31 -10.11 3.35
C VAL A 26 -3.90 -9.72 3.75
N ILE A 27 -3.11 -9.19 2.80
CA ILE A 27 -1.77 -8.66 3.10
C ILE A 27 -1.88 -7.16 3.30
N THR A 28 -1.49 -6.64 4.47
CA THR A 28 -1.50 -5.21 4.78
C THR A 28 -0.09 -4.72 5.04
N LEU A 29 0.33 -3.70 4.28
CA LEU A 29 1.55 -2.93 4.52
C LEU A 29 1.15 -1.57 5.10
N GLY A 30 1.56 -1.28 6.32
CA GLY A 30 1.18 -0.05 7.02
C GLY A 30 2.35 0.82 7.42
N PHE A 31 2.07 2.12 7.55
CA PHE A 31 3.00 3.17 7.95
C PHE A 31 2.35 4.07 9.01
N ASP A 32 3.12 4.54 9.98
CA ASP A 32 2.67 5.46 11.04
C ASP A 32 2.64 6.92 10.57
N GLU A 33 2.16 7.14 9.35
CA GLU A 33 2.01 8.46 8.76
C GLU A 33 0.77 8.49 7.85
N GLU A 34 -0.01 9.56 7.90
CA GLU A 34 -1.14 9.81 7.00
C GLU A 34 -0.70 10.44 5.67
N GLY A 35 -1.59 10.48 4.70
CA GLY A 35 -1.39 11.22 3.45
C GLY A 35 -0.58 10.45 2.39
N LEU A 36 -0.21 9.20 2.65
CA LEU A 36 0.54 8.38 1.71
C LEU A 36 -0.36 7.73 0.63
N CYS A 37 -1.69 7.93 0.71
CA CYS A 37 -2.67 7.46 -0.29
C CYS A 37 -2.91 8.44 -1.45
N SER A 38 -2.06 9.46 -1.65
CA SER A 38 -2.12 10.29 -2.85
C SER A 38 -2.12 9.42 -4.10
N GLU A 39 -2.92 9.75 -5.11
CA GLU A 39 -2.93 9.00 -6.37
C GLU A 39 -1.77 9.50 -7.25
N ASP A 40 -0.96 8.58 -7.79
CA ASP A 40 0.09 8.86 -8.76
C ASP A 40 0.24 7.70 -9.76
N ASP A 41 1.02 7.92 -10.82
CA ASP A 41 1.27 6.94 -11.88
C ASP A 41 1.86 5.62 -11.35
N GLU A 42 2.60 5.69 -10.24
CA GLU A 42 3.21 4.52 -9.61
C GLU A 42 2.15 3.65 -8.91
N LEU A 43 1.24 4.27 -8.15
CA LEU A 43 0.13 3.56 -7.51
C LEU A 43 -0.84 2.99 -8.55
N ALA A 44 -1.10 3.73 -9.63
CA ALA A 44 -1.91 3.26 -10.76
C ALA A 44 -1.27 2.02 -11.42
N SER A 45 0.03 2.07 -11.75
CA SER A 45 0.74 0.94 -12.34
C SER A 45 0.76 -0.29 -11.42
N LEU A 46 0.86 -0.10 -10.10
CA LEU A 46 0.77 -1.20 -9.13
C LEU A 46 -0.62 -1.85 -9.13
N ARG A 47 -1.69 -1.07 -9.22
CA ARG A 47 -3.07 -1.57 -9.32
C ARG A 47 -3.30 -2.36 -10.61
N GLU A 48 -2.80 -1.88 -11.75
CA GLU A 48 -2.92 -2.59 -13.02
C GLU A 48 -2.24 -3.96 -12.98
N ARG A 49 -1.03 -4.03 -12.43
CA ARG A 49 -0.30 -5.30 -12.27
C ARG A 49 -1.02 -6.27 -11.35
N LEU A 50 -1.73 -5.76 -10.35
CA LEU A 50 -2.53 -6.56 -9.42
C LEU A 50 -3.83 -7.05 -10.04
N ALA A 51 -4.47 -6.24 -10.86
CA ALA A 51 -5.66 -6.64 -11.61
C ALA A 51 -5.39 -7.84 -12.52
N VAL A 52 -4.20 -7.92 -13.13
CA VAL A 52 -3.75 -9.11 -13.91
C VAL A 52 -3.66 -10.39 -13.06
N LEU A 53 -3.44 -10.24 -11.75
CA LEU A 53 -3.32 -11.34 -10.78
C LEU A 53 -4.63 -11.61 -10.02
N ASP A 54 -5.75 -11.06 -10.49
CA ASP A 54 -7.06 -11.11 -9.83
C ASP A 54 -7.00 -10.63 -8.36
N ALA A 55 -6.22 -9.57 -8.13
CA ALA A 55 -6.01 -8.98 -6.82
C ALA A 55 -6.24 -7.47 -6.86
N LYS A 56 -6.59 -6.89 -5.72
CA LYS A 56 -6.92 -5.47 -5.59
C LYS A 56 -6.04 -4.80 -4.53
N LEU A 57 -5.59 -3.58 -4.82
CA LEU A 57 -4.90 -2.72 -3.87
C LEU A 57 -5.81 -1.59 -3.40
N VAL A 58 -6.13 -1.60 -2.11
CA VAL A 58 -6.86 -0.53 -1.43
C VAL A 58 -5.87 0.27 -0.58
N CYS A 59 -5.94 1.60 -0.65
CA CYS A 59 -5.18 2.47 0.25
C CYS A 59 -6.15 3.15 1.21
N LYS A 60 -5.89 3.04 2.52
CA LYS A 60 -6.63 3.75 3.56
C LYS A 60 -5.66 4.63 4.33
N SER A 61 -6.01 5.89 4.53
CA SER A 61 -5.22 6.83 5.33
C SER A 61 -6.13 7.54 6.32
N GLY A 62 -5.68 7.63 7.57
CA GLY A 62 -6.39 8.27 8.68
C GLY A 62 -5.90 7.72 10.03
N GLU A 63 -6.31 8.37 11.13
CA GLU A 63 -5.92 7.99 12.50
C GLU A 63 -4.39 7.93 12.74
N GLY A 64 -3.63 8.81 12.08
CA GLY A 64 -2.17 8.87 12.19
C GLY A 64 -1.43 7.78 11.40
N ARG A 65 -2.11 7.07 10.49
CA ARG A 65 -1.52 5.98 9.70
C ARG A 65 -2.01 5.90 8.26
N THR A 66 -1.24 5.19 7.44
CA THR A 66 -1.63 4.76 6.10
C THR A 66 -1.46 3.26 5.97
N GLU A 67 -2.43 2.58 5.39
CA GLU A 67 -2.47 1.15 5.17
C GLU A 67 -2.73 0.85 3.68
N PHE A 68 -1.81 0.12 3.07
CA PHE A 68 -1.95 -0.48 1.75
C PHE A 68 -2.39 -1.93 1.92
N ILE A 69 -3.63 -2.22 1.56
CA ILE A 69 -4.28 -3.51 1.75
C ILE A 69 -4.36 -4.20 0.39
N LEU A 70 -3.69 -5.34 0.28
CA LEU A 70 -3.75 -6.24 -0.85
C LEU A 70 -4.81 -7.31 -0.57
N GLU A 71 -5.92 -7.20 -1.28
CA GLU A 71 -7.02 -8.16 -1.28
C GLU A 71 -6.77 -9.16 -2.43
N LEU A 72 -6.60 -10.44 -2.10
CA LEU A 72 -6.56 -11.52 -3.08
C LEU A 72 -8.00 -11.99 -3.30
N THR A 73 -8.49 -11.91 -4.53
CA THR A 73 -9.80 -12.46 -4.89
C THR A 73 -9.57 -13.96 -5.14
N SER A 74 -9.77 -14.78 -4.10
CA SER A 74 -9.74 -16.25 -4.20
C SER A 74 -11.14 -16.81 -4.13
#